data_AF-A0A2W7HWV0-F1
#
_entry.id   AF-A0A2W7HWV0-F1
#
_cell.length_a   1.000
_cell.length_b   1.000
_cell.length_c   1.000
_cell.angle_alpha   90.00
_cell.angle_beta   90.00
_cell.angle_gamma   90.00
#
_symmetry.space_group_name_H-M   'P 1'
#
loop_
_entity.id
_entity.type
_entity.pdbx_description
1 polymer ?
#
loop_
_entity_poly.entity_id
_entity_poly.type
_entity_poly.pdbx_seq_one_letter_code
_entity_poly.pdbx_strand_id
1 'polypeptide(L)'
;MAVTRAHEVLATAANNPQWLQDLAHWVRYYQVGIKQVFFWACQFDILAKAAGNARRQQNYNMQTASNMMAAMAILGWKDALIYMGYLSHAALNRRHQLVLQYEEEHRRAQAFMLRLFADWVGDVSHQWPAYAYDEPIYEALLLHWRTPNPEDLLPCLLAACDRHTWQSGKDSLKNFYDFNQDWHLERVPVEILYILRLRQWEGLANPQKINHPLMATPYDQLPPEQSVPELDELMQGVLKRAREDWPQYDEVLSLSALKSGHK
;
A
#
# COMPACT_ATOMS: atom_id res chain seq x y z
N MET A 1 0.97 24.86 -7.08
CA MET A 1 0.60 23.79 -8.03
C MET A 1 -0.70 23.19 -7.53
N ALA A 2 -1.70 23.01 -8.40
CA ALA A 2 -2.90 22.26 -8.03
C ALA A 2 -2.47 20.85 -7.63
N VAL A 3 -2.79 20.43 -6.41
CA VAL A 3 -2.34 19.15 -5.86
C VAL A 3 -3.21 18.05 -6.45
N THR A 4 -2.85 17.57 -7.65
CA THR A 4 -3.41 16.36 -8.23
C THR A 4 -3.11 15.20 -7.28
N ARG A 5 -4.13 14.40 -6.92
CA ARG A 5 -3.96 13.27 -5.99
C ARG A 5 -3.21 12.14 -6.71
N ALA A 6 -2.37 11.35 -6.02
CA ALA A 6 -1.61 10.25 -6.66
C ALA A 6 -2.47 9.31 -7.50
N HIS A 7 -3.69 9.10 -7.04
CA HIS A 7 -4.62 8.19 -7.67
C HIS A 7 -5.25 8.79 -8.94
N GLU A 8 -5.41 10.12 -9.01
CA GLU A 8 -5.76 10.84 -10.24
C GLU A 8 -4.60 10.79 -11.25
N VAL A 9 -3.35 10.86 -10.77
CA VAL A 9 -2.16 10.72 -11.61
C VAL A 9 -2.12 9.33 -12.26
N LEU A 10 -2.35 8.27 -11.48
CA LEU A 10 -2.47 6.91 -12.01
C LEU A 10 -3.65 6.81 -12.99
N ALA A 11 -4.85 7.22 -12.59
CA ALA A 11 -6.04 7.13 -13.46
C ALA A 11 -5.89 7.85 -14.81
N THR A 12 -5.07 8.91 -14.86
CA THR A 12 -4.83 9.70 -16.07
C THR A 12 -3.52 9.36 -16.79
N ALA A 13 -2.81 8.31 -16.36
CA ALA A 13 -1.48 7.95 -16.85
C ALA A 13 -1.42 7.75 -18.39
N ALA A 14 -2.47 7.20 -18.99
CA ALA A 14 -2.55 7.02 -20.45
C ALA A 14 -2.48 8.35 -21.23
N ASN A 15 -2.87 9.47 -20.61
CA ASN A 15 -2.92 10.79 -21.22
C ASN A 15 -1.90 11.77 -20.60
N ASN A 16 -1.06 11.33 -19.66
CA ASN A 16 -0.10 12.18 -18.97
C ASN A 16 1.33 11.60 -19.14
N PRO A 17 2.19 12.19 -20.00
CA PRO A 17 3.55 11.68 -20.19
C PRO A 17 4.44 11.84 -18.94
N GLN A 18 4.05 12.67 -17.97
CA GLN A 18 4.78 12.91 -16.72
C GLN A 18 4.20 12.13 -15.53
N TRP A 19 3.28 11.19 -15.76
CA TRP A 19 2.56 10.51 -14.69
C TRP A 19 3.48 9.81 -13.66
N LEU A 20 4.62 9.26 -14.10
CA LEU A 20 5.61 8.66 -13.18
C LEU A 20 6.26 9.70 -12.27
N GLN A 21 6.60 10.87 -12.82
CA GLN A 21 7.18 11.97 -12.06
C GLN A 21 6.15 12.53 -11.07
N ASP A 22 4.93 12.76 -11.50
CA ASP A 22 3.85 13.26 -10.64
C ASP A 22 3.53 12.26 -9.52
N LEU A 23 3.49 10.96 -9.84
CA LEU A 23 3.28 9.89 -8.87
C LEU A 23 4.42 9.83 -7.86
N ALA A 24 5.67 9.92 -8.31
CA ALA A 24 6.85 9.97 -7.45
C ALA A 24 6.76 11.12 -6.43
N HIS A 25 6.45 12.34 -6.88
CA HIS A 25 6.29 13.48 -5.97
C HIS A 25 5.19 13.22 -4.93
N TRP A 26 4.03 12.71 -5.35
CA TRP A 26 2.93 12.46 -4.42
C TRP A 26 3.25 11.36 -3.41
N VAL A 27 3.81 10.23 -3.87
CA VAL A 27 4.22 9.13 -3.00
C VAL A 27 5.27 9.62 -2.00
N ARG A 28 6.15 10.54 -2.39
CA ARG A 28 7.13 11.14 -1.47
C ARG A 28 6.49 11.93 -0.33
N TYR A 29 5.49 12.76 -0.64
CA TYR A 29 4.70 13.45 0.38
C TYR A 29 3.95 12.48 1.29
N TYR A 30 3.34 11.46 0.70
CA TYR A 30 2.64 10.42 1.45
C TYR A 30 3.57 9.71 2.43
N GLN A 31 4.78 9.34 2.01
CA GLN A 31 5.78 8.70 2.89
C GLN A 31 6.08 9.54 4.14
N VAL A 32 6.21 10.86 3.98
CA VAL A 32 6.43 11.75 5.13
C VAL A 32 5.18 11.78 6.01
N GLY A 33 4.00 12.00 5.42
CA GLY A 33 2.74 12.08 6.16
C GLY A 33 2.41 10.81 6.95
N ILE A 34 2.52 9.63 6.34
CA ILE A 34 2.13 8.37 6.98
C ILE A 34 3.08 7.99 8.13
N LYS A 35 4.37 8.34 8.03
CA LYS A 35 5.32 8.21 9.15
C LYS A 35 4.87 9.05 10.34
N GLN A 36 4.42 10.29 10.09
CA GLN A 36 3.89 11.14 11.15
C GLN A 36 2.62 10.57 11.76
N VAL A 37 1.69 10.08 10.95
CA VAL A 37 0.45 9.44 11.44
C VAL A 37 0.78 8.31 12.41
N PHE A 38 1.69 7.41 12.03
CA PHE A 38 2.12 6.31 12.88
C PHE A 38 2.84 6.77 14.14
N PHE A 39 3.78 7.72 14.00
CA PHE A 39 4.51 8.28 15.12
C PHE A 39 3.57 8.90 16.16
N TRP A 40 2.61 9.72 15.72
CA TRP A 40 1.64 10.34 16.60
C TRP A 40 0.70 9.34 17.25
N ALA A 41 0.32 8.27 16.55
CA ALA A 41 -0.45 7.20 17.16
C ALA A 41 0.33 6.52 18.31
N CYS A 42 1.64 6.28 18.11
CA CYS A 42 2.51 5.74 19.17
C CYS A 42 2.64 6.71 20.36
N GLN A 43 2.88 8.01 20.10
CA GLN A 43 3.02 9.00 21.18
C GLN A 43 1.72 9.22 21.94
N PHE A 44 0.58 9.24 21.24
CA PHE A 44 -0.72 9.34 21.88
C PHE A 44 -0.95 8.18 22.84
N ASP A 45 -0.64 6.95 22.43
CA ASP A 45 -0.77 5.77 23.29
C ASP A 45 0.12 5.86 24.54
N ILE A 46 1.36 6.36 24.42
CA ILE A 46 2.26 6.58 25.56
C ILE A 46 1.68 7.60 26.53
N LEU A 47 1.28 8.77 26.01
CA LEU A 47 0.74 9.87 26.82
C LEU A 47 -0.60 9.51 27.46
N ALA A 48 -1.49 8.85 26.73
CA ALA A 48 -2.77 8.39 27.23
C ALA A 48 -2.57 7.39 28.38
N LYS A 49 -1.68 6.41 28.22
CA LYS A 49 -1.35 5.45 29.30
C LYS A 49 -0.78 6.13 30.53
N ALA A 50 0.13 7.09 30.36
CA ALA A 50 0.70 7.87 31.47
C ALA A 50 -0.39 8.67 32.23
N ALA A 51 -1.44 9.09 31.53
CA ALA A 51 -2.61 9.75 32.11
C ALA A 51 -3.69 8.78 32.64
N GLY A 52 -3.42 7.46 32.69
CA GLY A 52 -4.39 6.45 33.13
C GLY A 52 -5.54 6.20 32.14
N ASN A 53 -5.37 6.58 30.87
CA ASN A 53 -6.36 6.46 29.81
C ASN A 53 -6.01 5.32 28.84
N ALA A 54 -6.98 4.45 28.55
CA ALA A 54 -6.82 3.33 27.60
C ALA A 54 -7.21 3.67 26.16
N ARG A 55 -7.61 4.92 25.86
CA ARG A 55 -7.90 5.37 24.50
C ARG A 55 -6.64 5.27 23.63
N ARG A 56 -6.84 4.81 22.39
CA ARG A 56 -5.81 4.74 21.36
C ARG A 56 -6.17 5.68 20.23
N GLN A 57 -5.15 6.14 19.52
CA GLN A 57 -5.35 6.88 18.29
C GLN A 57 -5.39 5.92 17.10
N GLN A 58 -6.57 5.80 16.51
CA GLN A 58 -6.89 4.88 15.40
C GLN A 58 -7.08 5.69 14.11
N ASN A 59 -5.98 6.13 13.51
CA ASN A 59 -5.98 7.00 12.32
C ASN A 59 -5.18 6.43 11.14
N TYR A 60 -4.69 5.20 11.26
CA TYR A 60 -3.95 4.53 10.19
C TYR A 60 -4.90 3.91 9.17
N ASN A 61 -4.97 4.48 7.96
CA ASN A 61 -5.81 3.97 6.89
C ASN A 61 -5.07 2.86 6.09
N MET A 62 -5.52 1.61 6.28
CA MET A 62 -4.96 0.42 5.61
C MET A 62 -5.14 0.46 4.08
N GLN A 63 -6.27 0.99 3.61
CA GLN A 63 -6.57 1.06 2.18
C GLN A 63 -5.54 1.96 1.49
N THR A 64 -5.38 3.18 1.99
CA THR A 64 -4.39 4.14 1.47
C THR A 64 -2.97 3.58 1.53
N ALA A 65 -2.59 2.98 2.65
CA ALA A 65 -1.25 2.43 2.82
C ALA A 65 -0.92 1.35 1.79
N SER A 66 -1.84 0.41 1.59
CA SER A 66 -1.62 -0.70 0.66
C SER A 66 -1.60 -0.21 -0.79
N ASN A 67 -2.48 0.73 -1.15
CA ASN A 67 -2.46 1.35 -2.48
C ASN A 67 -1.15 2.12 -2.73
N MET A 68 -0.59 2.76 -1.69
CA MET A 68 0.69 3.45 -1.82
C MET A 68 1.90 2.51 -1.84
N MET A 69 1.82 1.35 -1.20
CA MET A 69 2.79 0.29 -1.42
C MET A 69 2.76 -0.17 -2.88
N ALA A 70 1.58 -0.32 -3.48
CA ALA A 70 1.46 -0.62 -4.90
C ALA A 70 2.04 0.49 -5.79
N ALA A 71 1.78 1.77 -5.48
CA ALA A 71 2.42 2.88 -6.18
C ALA A 71 3.95 2.86 -6.07
N MET A 72 4.51 2.53 -4.88
CA MET A 72 5.95 2.36 -4.70
C MET A 72 6.50 1.18 -5.52
N ALA A 73 5.75 0.09 -5.65
CA ALA A 73 6.10 -1.00 -6.55
C ALA A 73 6.09 -0.55 -8.01
N ILE A 74 5.07 0.18 -8.46
CA ILE A 74 5.03 0.74 -9.81
C ILE A 74 6.25 1.61 -10.06
N LEU A 75 6.63 2.48 -9.12
CA LEU A 75 7.82 3.33 -9.22
C LEU A 75 9.16 2.58 -9.11
N GLY A 76 9.15 1.31 -8.70
CA GLY A 76 10.38 0.54 -8.48
C GLY A 76 11.11 0.89 -7.18
N TRP A 77 10.45 1.49 -6.19
CA TRP A 77 11.07 1.89 -4.93
C TRP A 77 11.08 0.75 -3.90
N LYS A 78 11.96 -0.23 -4.10
CA LYS A 78 12.04 -1.44 -3.28
C LYS A 78 12.17 -1.16 -1.77
N ASP A 79 13.17 -0.37 -1.37
CA ASP A 79 13.44 -0.10 0.05
C ASP A 79 12.30 0.68 0.72
N ALA A 80 11.70 1.61 -0.02
CA ALA A 80 10.53 2.36 0.42
C ALA A 80 9.32 1.47 0.68
N LEU A 81 9.04 0.53 -0.24
CA LEU A 81 7.96 -0.43 -0.11
C LEU A 81 8.20 -1.37 1.07
N ILE A 82 9.44 -1.85 1.25
CA ILE A 82 9.82 -2.67 2.41
C ILE A 82 9.52 -1.93 3.71
N TYR A 83 10.01 -0.69 3.82
CA TYR A 83 9.75 0.14 4.99
C TYR A 83 8.24 0.31 5.24
N MET A 84 7.46 0.63 4.19
CA MET A 84 6.03 0.81 4.31
C MET A 84 5.28 -0.45 4.69
N GLY A 85 5.69 -1.61 4.18
CA GLY A 85 5.11 -2.89 4.56
C GLY A 85 5.30 -3.18 6.05
N TYR A 86 6.50 -2.95 6.60
CA TYR A 86 6.73 -3.09 8.05
C TYR A 86 5.96 -2.05 8.87
N LEU A 87 5.92 -0.78 8.42
CA LEU A 87 5.14 0.26 9.09
C LEU A 87 3.65 -0.11 9.13
N SER A 88 3.11 -0.61 8.03
CA SER A 88 1.72 -1.05 7.93
C SER A 88 1.43 -2.18 8.91
N HIS A 89 2.24 -3.23 8.92
CA HIS A 89 2.09 -4.34 9.86
C HIS A 89 2.24 -3.89 11.32
N ALA A 90 3.19 -2.99 11.61
CA ALA A 90 3.34 -2.43 12.95
C ALA A 90 2.07 -1.65 13.37
N ALA A 91 1.49 -0.85 12.47
CA ALA A 91 0.27 -0.10 12.74
C ALA A 91 -0.92 -1.01 13.03
N LEU A 92 -1.09 -2.08 12.23
CA LEU A 92 -2.14 -3.08 12.42
C LEU A 92 -1.94 -3.85 13.74
N ASN A 93 -0.74 -4.36 13.98
CA ASN A 93 -0.42 -5.15 15.18
C ASN A 93 -0.50 -4.32 16.48
N ARG A 94 -0.25 -3.01 16.41
CA ARG A 94 -0.38 -2.08 17.54
C ARG A 94 -1.79 -1.49 17.67
N ARG A 95 -2.73 -1.90 16.81
CA ARG A 95 -4.14 -1.46 16.81
C ARG A 95 -4.31 0.04 16.55
N HIS A 96 -3.46 0.62 15.70
CA HIS A 96 -3.57 2.00 15.22
C HIS A 96 -4.44 2.13 13.96
N GLN A 97 -4.90 1.00 13.40
CA GLN A 97 -5.81 0.99 12.26
C GLN A 97 -7.05 1.85 12.54
N LEU A 98 -7.38 2.72 11.59
CA LEU A 98 -8.65 3.43 11.55
C LEU A 98 -9.78 2.41 11.35
N VAL A 99 -10.70 2.35 12.31
CA VAL A 99 -11.90 1.50 12.27
C VAL A 99 -13.12 2.41 12.19
N LEU A 100 -13.78 2.41 11.04
CA LEU A 100 -14.99 3.17 10.82
C LEU A 100 -16.19 2.23 11.05
N GLN A 101 -16.97 2.49 12.09
CA GLN A 101 -17.97 1.53 12.61
C GLN A 101 -19.13 1.22 11.65
N TYR A 102 -19.38 2.10 10.69
CA TYR A 102 -20.41 1.96 9.65
C TYR A 102 -19.87 1.35 8.35
N GLU A 103 -18.57 1.08 8.31
CA GLU A 103 -17.85 0.49 7.21
C GLU A 103 -17.50 -0.95 7.60
N GLU A 104 -18.39 -1.90 7.29
CA GLU A 104 -17.95 -3.30 7.11
C GLU A 104 -17.16 -3.39 5.79
N GLU A 105 -16.09 -2.61 5.71
CA GLU A 105 -15.21 -2.55 4.56
C GLU A 105 -14.34 -3.80 4.55
N HIS A 106 -14.82 -4.82 3.86
CA HIS A 106 -14.03 -5.97 3.52
C HIS A 106 -13.01 -5.60 2.42
N ARG A 107 -11.98 -4.83 2.79
CA ARG A 107 -10.86 -4.39 1.93
C ARG A 107 -9.95 -5.57 1.57
N ARG A 108 -10.49 -6.53 0.81
CA ARG A 108 -9.87 -7.82 0.48
C ARG A 108 -8.61 -7.62 -0.35
N ALA A 109 -8.66 -6.73 -1.34
CA ALA A 109 -7.49 -6.42 -2.18
C ALA A 109 -6.33 -5.87 -1.36
N GLN A 110 -6.61 -4.97 -0.40
CA GLN A 110 -5.58 -4.37 0.42
C GLN A 110 -5.06 -5.32 1.51
N ALA A 111 -5.92 -6.15 2.10
CA ALA A 111 -5.49 -7.26 2.95
C ALA A 111 -4.61 -8.25 2.19
N PHE A 112 -4.97 -8.60 0.94
CA PHE A 112 -4.18 -9.42 0.04
C PHE A 112 -2.78 -8.83 -0.20
N MET A 113 -2.66 -7.55 -0.57
CA MET A 113 -1.35 -6.93 -0.82
C MET A 113 -0.44 -6.94 0.42
N LEU A 114 -1.00 -6.73 1.61
CA LEU A 114 -0.23 -6.81 2.86
C LEU A 114 0.15 -8.25 3.21
N ARG A 115 -0.72 -9.23 2.97
CA ARG A 115 -0.39 -10.66 3.11
C ARG A 115 0.69 -11.09 2.13
N LEU A 116 0.64 -10.61 0.89
CA LEU A 116 1.66 -10.86 -0.12
C LEU A 116 3.01 -10.25 0.29
N PHE A 117 3.00 -9.04 0.85
CA PHE A 117 4.20 -8.45 1.43
C PHE A 117 4.78 -9.34 2.55
N ALA A 118 3.93 -9.82 3.46
CA ALA A 118 4.35 -10.69 4.56
C ALA A 118 4.96 -12.00 4.05
N ASP A 119 4.36 -12.63 3.03
CA ASP A 119 4.92 -13.81 2.35
C ASP A 119 6.26 -13.50 1.64
N TRP A 120 6.37 -12.31 1.06
CA TRP A 120 7.59 -11.90 0.38
C TRP A 120 8.78 -11.74 1.32
N VAL A 121 8.61 -11.04 2.44
CA VAL A 121 9.71 -10.77 3.39
C VAL A 121 9.91 -11.90 4.42
N GLY A 122 8.90 -12.71 4.68
CA GLY A 122 8.97 -13.93 5.50
C GLY A 122 9.17 -13.74 7.01
N ASP A 123 9.33 -12.51 7.50
CA ASP A 123 9.64 -12.20 8.91
C ASP A 123 8.58 -11.31 9.60
N VAL A 124 7.40 -11.14 8.99
CA VAL A 124 6.29 -10.38 9.55
C VAL A 124 4.96 -11.12 9.38
N SER A 125 4.04 -10.92 10.33
CA SER A 125 2.68 -11.44 10.23
C SER A 125 1.69 -10.54 10.96
N HIS A 126 0.41 -10.73 10.66
CA HIS A 126 -0.72 -10.10 11.32
C HIS A 126 -1.84 -11.11 11.49
N GLN A 127 -2.62 -11.00 12.57
CA GLN A 127 -3.82 -11.81 12.75
C GLN A 127 -4.95 -11.17 11.95
N TRP A 128 -5.21 -11.70 10.76
CA TRP A 128 -6.21 -11.15 9.87
C TRP A 128 -7.64 -11.57 10.26
N PRO A 129 -8.64 -10.69 10.04
CA PRO A 129 -10.05 -11.05 10.12
C PRO A 129 -10.44 -12.05 9.01
N ALA A 130 -11.55 -12.77 9.19
CA ALA A 130 -11.99 -13.84 8.29
C ALA A 130 -12.13 -13.39 6.83
N TYR A 131 -12.60 -12.15 6.59
CA TYR A 131 -12.76 -11.62 5.23
C TYR A 131 -11.45 -11.53 4.46
N ALA A 132 -10.30 -11.50 5.13
CA ALA A 132 -9.02 -11.41 4.44
C ALA A 132 -8.70 -12.69 3.65
N TYR A 133 -9.42 -13.79 3.90
CA TYR A 133 -9.19 -15.12 3.36
C TYR A 133 -10.35 -15.66 2.50
N ASP A 134 -11.47 -14.95 2.43
CA ASP A 134 -12.70 -15.46 1.83
C ASP A 134 -12.80 -15.21 0.32
N GLU A 135 -11.75 -14.63 -0.28
CA GLU A 135 -11.66 -14.34 -1.70
C GLU A 135 -10.74 -15.33 -2.44
N PRO A 136 -11.30 -16.31 -3.18
CA PRO A 136 -10.51 -17.40 -3.76
C PRO A 136 -9.40 -16.94 -4.70
N ILE A 137 -9.60 -15.85 -5.44
CA ILE A 137 -8.58 -15.40 -6.40
C ILE A 137 -7.33 -14.85 -5.71
N TYR A 138 -7.48 -14.18 -4.56
CA TYR A 138 -6.34 -13.69 -3.80
C TYR A 138 -5.58 -14.83 -3.11
N GLU A 139 -6.26 -15.89 -2.68
CA GLU A 139 -5.58 -17.10 -2.19
C GLU A 139 -4.81 -17.82 -3.30
N ALA A 140 -5.39 -17.93 -4.49
CA ALA A 140 -4.73 -18.53 -5.64
C ALA A 140 -3.47 -17.73 -6.03
N LEU A 141 -3.54 -16.39 -6.03
CA LEU A 141 -2.37 -15.55 -6.27
C LEU A 141 -1.29 -15.74 -5.20
N LEU A 142 -1.64 -15.74 -3.91
CA LEU A 142 -0.67 -16.00 -2.83
C LEU A 142 0.01 -17.38 -2.96
N LEU A 143 -0.71 -18.38 -3.45
CA LEU A 143 -0.15 -19.71 -3.67
C LEU A 143 0.80 -19.77 -4.89
N HIS A 144 0.50 -19.03 -5.95
CA HIS A 144 1.16 -19.17 -7.24
C HIS A 144 2.10 -18.02 -7.64
N TRP A 145 2.17 -16.92 -6.87
CA TRP A 145 2.94 -15.74 -7.28
C TRP A 145 4.45 -15.98 -7.38
N ARG A 146 5.00 -17.03 -6.74
CA ARG A 146 6.41 -17.45 -6.87
C ARG A 146 6.64 -18.58 -7.88
N THR A 147 5.62 -19.03 -8.61
CA THR A 147 5.78 -20.13 -9.59
C THR A 147 6.83 -19.75 -10.64
N PRO A 148 7.82 -20.64 -10.93
CA PRO A 148 8.92 -20.32 -11.86
C PRO A 148 8.44 -20.05 -13.28
N ASN A 149 7.48 -20.83 -13.77
CA ASN A 149 6.86 -20.62 -15.07
C ASN A 149 5.82 -19.48 -14.96
N PRO A 150 6.00 -18.34 -15.64
CA PRO A 150 5.03 -17.26 -15.59
C PRO A 150 3.65 -17.64 -16.13
N GLU A 151 3.57 -18.58 -17.07
CA GLU A 151 2.30 -18.98 -17.68
C GLU A 151 1.38 -19.71 -16.69
N ASP A 152 1.93 -20.32 -15.64
CA ASP A 152 1.15 -20.96 -14.58
C ASP A 152 0.42 -19.91 -13.70
N LEU A 153 0.94 -18.68 -13.64
CA LEU A 153 0.34 -17.56 -12.91
C LEU A 153 -0.70 -16.80 -13.75
N LEU A 154 -0.61 -16.85 -15.08
CA LEU A 154 -1.43 -16.07 -16.00
C LEU A 154 -2.95 -16.23 -15.78
N PRO A 155 -3.51 -17.44 -15.59
CA PRO A 155 -4.95 -17.60 -15.31
C PRO A 155 -5.40 -16.85 -14.05
N CYS A 156 -4.56 -16.84 -13.01
CA CYS A 156 -4.86 -16.12 -11.76
C CYS A 156 -4.80 -14.60 -11.99
N LEU A 157 -3.85 -14.10 -12.79
CA LEU A 157 -3.77 -12.67 -13.07
C LEU A 157 -4.96 -12.19 -13.90
N LEU A 158 -5.43 -12.98 -14.88
CA LEU A 158 -6.63 -12.65 -15.66
C LEU A 158 -7.89 -12.61 -14.78
N ALA A 159 -8.08 -13.62 -13.92
CA ALA A 159 -9.20 -13.62 -12.98
C ALA A 159 -9.11 -12.48 -11.95
N ALA A 160 -7.90 -12.07 -11.56
CA ALA A 160 -7.70 -10.88 -10.72
C ALA A 160 -8.12 -9.60 -11.44
N CYS A 161 -7.81 -9.47 -12.74
CA CYS A 161 -8.29 -8.36 -13.56
C CYS A 161 -9.82 -8.32 -13.62
N ASP A 162 -10.47 -9.46 -13.87
CA ASP A 162 -11.94 -9.54 -13.90
C ASP A 162 -12.52 -9.13 -12.55
N ARG A 163 -11.97 -9.65 -11.45
CA ARG A 163 -12.37 -9.25 -10.10
C ARG A 163 -12.19 -7.75 -9.86
N HIS A 164 -11.07 -7.17 -10.27
CA HIS A 164 -10.80 -5.76 -10.10
C HIS A 164 -11.91 -4.91 -10.72
N THR A 165 -12.30 -5.24 -11.96
CA THR A 165 -13.40 -4.54 -12.62
C THR A 165 -14.75 -4.75 -11.92
N TRP A 166 -15.01 -5.94 -11.38
CA TRP A 166 -16.22 -6.24 -10.60
C TRP A 166 -16.26 -5.48 -9.26
N GLN A 167 -15.09 -5.29 -8.64
CA GLN A 167 -14.91 -4.57 -7.38
C GLN A 167 -14.61 -3.08 -7.60
N SER A 168 -14.94 -2.55 -8.77
CA SER A 168 -14.84 -1.13 -9.09
C SER A 168 -16.22 -0.49 -9.05
N GLY A 169 -16.37 0.58 -8.27
CA GLY A 169 -17.67 1.21 -8.09
C GLY A 169 -17.65 2.43 -7.20
N LYS A 170 -18.79 3.11 -7.11
CA LYS A 170 -18.97 4.19 -6.14
C LYS A 170 -19.48 3.60 -4.84
N ASP A 171 -18.76 3.85 -3.75
CA ASP A 171 -19.19 3.42 -2.43
C ASP A 171 -20.55 4.06 -2.08
N SER A 172 -21.35 3.32 -1.33
CA SER A 172 -22.66 3.73 -0.84
C SER A 172 -22.86 3.20 0.57
N LEU A 173 -23.93 3.62 1.25
CA LEU A 173 -24.26 3.13 2.59
C LEU A 173 -24.44 1.59 2.68
N LYS A 174 -24.56 0.89 1.54
CA LYS A 174 -24.80 -0.56 1.49
C LYS A 174 -23.72 -1.35 0.76
N ASN A 175 -22.94 -0.69 -0.10
CA ASN A 175 -21.96 -1.34 -0.97
C ASN A 175 -20.64 -0.61 -0.84
N PHE A 176 -19.59 -1.37 -0.55
CA PHE A 176 -18.21 -0.90 -0.47
C PHE A 176 -17.36 -1.75 -1.41
N TYR A 177 -16.53 -1.08 -2.19
CA TYR A 177 -15.77 -1.67 -3.31
C TYR A 177 -14.27 -1.63 -3.03
N ASP A 178 -13.53 -2.71 -3.27
CA ASP A 178 -12.06 -2.74 -3.07
C ASP A 178 -11.34 -1.60 -3.85
N PHE A 179 -11.88 -1.24 -5.03
CA PHE A 179 -11.36 -0.22 -5.95
C PHE A 179 -12.40 0.89 -6.17
N ASN A 180 -12.67 1.65 -5.12
CA ASN A 180 -13.69 2.71 -5.18
C ASN A 180 -13.28 3.91 -6.06
N GLN A 181 -14.31 4.59 -6.59
CA GLN A 181 -14.12 5.76 -7.46
C GLN A 181 -13.54 6.99 -6.75
N ASP A 182 -13.62 7.06 -5.41
CA ASP A 182 -13.04 8.16 -4.65
C ASP A 182 -11.51 8.22 -4.76
N TRP A 183 -10.90 7.09 -5.11
CA TRP A 183 -9.49 6.97 -5.44
C TRP A 183 -9.25 6.77 -6.94
N HIS A 184 -10.24 6.84 -7.82
CA HIS A 184 -10.06 6.62 -9.26
C HIS A 184 -9.27 5.34 -9.63
N LEU A 185 -9.31 4.31 -8.78
CA LEU A 185 -8.54 3.08 -8.99
C LEU A 185 -9.24 2.09 -9.91
N GLU A 186 -10.46 2.36 -10.37
CA GLU A 186 -11.25 1.49 -11.24
C GLU A 186 -10.56 1.08 -12.55
N ARG A 187 -9.49 1.80 -12.93
CA ARG A 187 -8.73 1.60 -14.16
C ARG A 187 -7.25 1.31 -13.90
N VAL A 188 -6.87 1.09 -12.65
CA VAL A 188 -5.47 0.96 -12.24
C VAL A 188 -5.29 -0.38 -11.55
N PRO A 189 -4.73 -1.40 -12.22
CA PRO A 189 -4.56 -2.76 -11.69
C PRO A 189 -3.44 -2.84 -10.63
N VAL A 190 -3.55 -2.07 -9.56
CA VAL A 190 -2.49 -1.82 -8.57
C VAL A 190 -1.97 -3.11 -7.94
N GLU A 191 -2.86 -4.03 -7.58
CA GLU A 191 -2.54 -5.30 -6.96
C GLU A 191 -1.85 -6.28 -7.92
N ILE A 192 -2.18 -6.21 -9.21
CA ILE A 192 -1.54 -7.02 -10.26
C ILE A 192 -0.14 -6.47 -10.53
N LEU A 193 -0.01 -5.16 -10.73
CA LEU A 193 1.29 -4.50 -10.92
C LEU A 193 2.23 -4.70 -9.72
N TYR A 194 1.66 -4.76 -8.51
CA TYR A 194 2.39 -5.08 -7.28
C TYR A 194 3.03 -6.48 -7.35
N ILE A 195 2.25 -7.52 -7.68
CA ILE A 195 2.77 -8.90 -7.85
C ILE A 195 3.87 -8.95 -8.91
N LEU A 196 3.64 -8.33 -10.07
CA LEU A 196 4.59 -8.34 -11.19
C LEU A 196 5.92 -7.71 -10.77
N ARG A 197 5.89 -6.61 -9.99
CA ARG A 197 7.11 -5.98 -9.49
C ARG A 197 7.82 -6.87 -8.46
N LEU A 198 7.10 -7.49 -7.53
CA LEU A 198 7.72 -8.40 -6.55
C LEU A 198 8.42 -9.56 -7.26
N ARG A 199 7.77 -10.17 -8.28
CA ARG A 199 8.38 -11.20 -9.12
C ARG A 199 9.67 -10.71 -9.80
N GLN A 200 9.65 -9.51 -10.40
CA GLN A 200 10.84 -8.91 -11.01
C GLN A 200 12.00 -8.77 -10.01
N TRP A 201 11.72 -8.32 -8.78
CA TRP A 201 12.73 -8.18 -7.73
C TRP A 201 13.26 -9.51 -7.19
N GLU A 202 12.48 -10.58 -7.30
CA GLU A 202 12.91 -11.96 -6.98
C GLU A 202 13.63 -12.64 -8.16
N GLY A 203 13.79 -11.95 -9.29
CA GLY A 203 14.39 -12.53 -10.50
C GLY A 203 13.47 -13.52 -11.23
N LEU A 204 12.17 -13.53 -10.93
CA LEU A 204 11.18 -14.36 -11.59
C LEU A 204 10.67 -13.66 -12.86
N ALA A 205 10.51 -14.43 -13.94
CA ALA A 205 9.92 -13.92 -15.17
C ALA A 205 8.43 -13.56 -14.96
N ASN A 206 7.95 -12.51 -15.60
CA ASN A 206 6.52 -12.19 -15.66
C ASN A 206 5.91 -12.73 -16.96
N PRO A 207 4.58 -12.98 -17.01
CA PRO A 207 3.91 -13.31 -18.27
C PRO A 207 4.18 -12.24 -19.32
N GLN A 208 4.49 -12.65 -20.54
CA GLN A 208 4.83 -11.72 -21.63
C GLN A 208 3.64 -10.85 -22.03
N LYS A 209 2.41 -11.37 -21.88
CA LYS A 209 1.18 -10.66 -22.20
C LYS A 209 0.05 -11.09 -21.27
N ILE A 210 -0.60 -10.11 -20.66
CA ILE A 210 -1.85 -10.31 -19.91
C ILE A 210 -2.97 -9.68 -20.74
N ASN A 211 -3.71 -10.51 -21.48
CA ASN A 211 -4.69 -10.04 -22.47
C ASN A 211 -6.02 -9.61 -21.81
N HIS A 212 -6.01 -8.45 -21.16
CA HIS A 212 -7.18 -7.88 -20.49
C HIS A 212 -7.24 -6.35 -20.67
N PRO A 213 -8.41 -5.72 -20.86
CA PRO A 213 -8.52 -4.26 -21.05
C PRO A 213 -7.89 -3.41 -19.95
N LEU A 214 -7.94 -3.87 -18.71
CA LEU A 214 -7.30 -3.21 -17.55
C LEU A 214 -5.77 -3.15 -17.64
N MET A 215 -5.17 -4.07 -18.42
CA MET A 215 -3.73 -4.14 -18.68
C MET A 215 -3.37 -3.41 -19.99
N ALA A 216 -4.20 -2.47 -20.45
CA ALA A 216 -3.83 -1.59 -21.56
C ALA A 216 -2.72 -0.61 -21.15
N THR A 217 -2.02 -0.05 -22.13
CA THR A 217 -1.00 0.99 -21.92
C THR A 217 -1.51 2.13 -21.03
N PRO A 218 -0.75 2.54 -20.00
CA PRO A 218 0.67 2.20 -19.72
C PRO A 218 0.89 1.00 -18.80
N TYR A 219 -0.15 0.23 -18.48
CA TYR A 219 -0.07 -0.87 -17.50
C TYR A 219 0.28 -2.23 -18.10
N ASP A 220 0.40 -2.32 -19.43
CA ASP A 220 0.83 -3.53 -20.12
C ASP A 220 2.27 -3.93 -19.76
N GLN A 221 3.06 -2.99 -19.21
CA GLN A 221 4.45 -3.20 -18.81
C GLN A 221 4.76 -2.49 -17.49
N LEU A 222 5.69 -3.06 -16.72
CA LEU A 222 6.25 -2.34 -15.56
C LEU A 222 7.15 -1.21 -16.08
N PRO A 223 7.01 0.02 -15.57
CA PRO A 223 7.92 1.10 -15.92
C PRO A 223 9.31 0.82 -15.32
N PRO A 224 10.38 1.44 -15.88
CA PRO A 224 11.70 1.38 -15.28
C PRO A 224 11.68 1.94 -13.86
N GLU A 225 12.65 1.55 -13.03
CA GLU A 225 12.76 2.10 -11.67
C GLU A 225 13.01 3.61 -11.74
N GLN A 226 12.25 4.36 -10.93
CA GLN A 226 12.32 5.80 -10.84
C GLN A 226 13.23 6.20 -9.67
N SER A 227 13.91 7.34 -9.77
CA SER A 227 14.62 7.90 -8.62
C SER A 227 13.62 8.37 -7.55
N VAL A 228 14.03 8.29 -6.28
CA VAL A 228 13.25 8.86 -5.17
C VAL A 228 13.51 10.37 -5.14
N PRO A 229 12.48 11.24 -5.27
CA PRO A 229 12.67 12.68 -5.17
C PRO A 229 13.23 13.09 -3.80
N GLU A 230 14.08 14.11 -3.82
CA GLU A 230 14.55 14.75 -2.60
C GLU A 230 13.40 15.34 -1.79
N LEU A 231 13.61 15.47 -0.48
CA LEU A 231 12.64 16.17 0.36
C LEU A 231 12.74 17.68 0.08
N ASP A 232 11.62 18.30 -0.22
CA ASP A 232 11.52 19.75 -0.30
C ASP A 232 11.50 20.42 1.09
N GLU A 233 11.49 21.75 1.09
CA GLU A 233 11.55 22.57 2.30
C GLU A 233 10.42 22.27 3.29
N LEU A 234 9.21 21.98 2.79
CA LEU A 234 8.07 21.67 3.65
C LEU A 234 8.29 20.32 4.35
N MET A 235 8.63 19.28 3.59
CA MET A 235 8.90 17.96 4.16
C MET A 235 10.09 17.99 5.13
N GLN A 236 11.17 18.70 4.77
CA GLN A 236 12.32 18.88 5.65
C GLN A 236 11.94 19.64 6.94
N GLY A 237 11.16 20.71 6.84
CA GLY A 237 10.68 21.49 7.98
C GLY A 237 9.82 20.68 8.94
N VAL A 238 8.91 19.85 8.41
CA VAL A 238 8.09 18.93 9.22
C VAL A 238 8.96 17.94 9.99
N LEU A 239 9.94 17.31 9.32
CA LEU A 239 10.83 16.34 9.98
C LEU A 239 11.75 17.00 11.00
N LYS A 240 12.28 18.19 10.68
CA LYS A 240 13.12 18.97 11.60
C LYS A 240 12.34 19.27 12.88
N ARG A 241 11.11 19.79 12.75
CA ARG A 241 10.27 20.12 13.90
C ARG A 241 9.95 18.89 14.75
N ALA A 242 9.60 17.76 14.12
CA ALA A 242 9.31 16.53 14.84
C ALA A 242 10.50 16.03 15.67
N ARG A 243 11.72 16.12 15.12
CA ARG A 243 12.96 15.74 15.82
C ARG A 243 13.37 16.69 16.94
N GLU A 244 13.12 17.98 16.78
CA GLU A 244 13.37 18.99 17.82
C GLU A 244 12.46 18.76 19.04
N ASP A 245 11.16 18.52 18.79
CA ASP A 245 10.19 18.28 19.86
C ASP A 245 10.32 16.86 20.46
N TRP A 246 10.81 15.89 19.68
CA TRP A 246 10.91 14.48 20.07
C TRP A 246 12.26 13.85 19.65
N PRO A 247 13.29 13.86 20.52
CA PRO A 247 14.63 13.34 20.19
C PRO A 247 14.66 11.87 19.75
N GLN A 248 13.69 11.06 20.18
CA GLN A 248 13.52 9.65 19.84
C GLN A 248 12.77 9.41 18.52
N TYR A 249 12.43 10.46 17.76
CA TYR A 249 11.61 10.37 16.55
C TYR A 249 12.11 9.31 15.55
N ASP A 250 13.40 9.35 15.22
CA ASP A 250 13.99 8.42 14.25
C ASP A 250 14.13 6.99 14.83
N GLU A 251 14.29 6.84 16.15
CA GLU A 251 14.34 5.53 16.80
C GLU A 251 12.98 4.82 16.71
N VAL A 252 11.90 5.52 17.05
CA VAL A 252 10.52 4.99 17.00
C VAL A 252 10.12 4.54 15.59
N LEU A 253 10.64 5.24 14.58
CA LEU A 253 10.38 4.98 13.16
C LEU A 253 11.46 4.12 12.49
N SER A 254 12.45 3.65 13.24
CA SER A 254 13.51 2.80 12.69
C SER A 254 12.95 1.46 12.22
N LEU A 255 13.57 0.85 11.21
CA LEU A 255 13.12 -0.45 10.70
C LEU A 255 13.15 -1.54 11.78
N SER A 256 14.14 -1.51 12.68
CA SER A 256 14.21 -2.40 13.85
C SER A 256 13.04 -2.18 14.81
N ALA A 257 12.68 -0.93 15.10
CA ALA A 257 11.51 -0.60 15.92
C ALA A 257 10.19 -1.02 15.27
N LEU A 258 10.07 -0.97 13.93
CA LEU A 258 8.88 -1.43 13.22
C LEU A 258 8.76 -2.97 13.21
N LYS A 259 9.89 -3.69 13.04
CA LYS A 259 9.94 -5.16 13.08
C LYS A 259 9.69 -5.74 14.47
N SER A 260 10.10 -5.01 15.51
CA SER A 260 9.83 -5.43 16.89
C SER A 260 8.35 -5.26 17.20
N GLY A 261 7.62 -6.38 17.20
CA GLY A 261 6.32 -6.46 17.88
C GLY A 261 6.53 -6.05 19.33
N HIS A 262 5.80 -5.05 19.83
CA HIS A 262 5.77 -4.82 21.27
C HIS A 262 5.25 -6.11 21.90
N LYS A 263 6.13 -6.79 22.65
CA LYS A 263 5.75 -7.89 23.54
C LYS A 263 4.73 -7.39 24.57
#